data_AF-A0A2X1JH72-F1
#
_entry.id   AF-A0A2X1JH72-F1
#
_cell.length_a   1.000
_cell.length_b   1.000
_cell.length_c   1.000
_cell.angle_alpha   90.00
_cell.angle_beta   90.00
_cell.angle_gamma   90.00
#
_symmetry.space_group_name_H-M   'P 1'
#
loop_
_entity.id
_entity.type
_entity.pdbx_description
1 polymer ?
#
loop_
_entity_poly.entity_id
_entity_poly.type
_entity_poly.pdbx_seq_one_letter_code
_entity_poly.pdbx_strand_id
1 'polypeptide(L)'
;MAAATVTGLIGANGSGKSTFMKILGGDLEPTLGNVSLDPNERIGKLRQDQFAFEEFTVLDTVIMGHKELWEVKQEPRPHLCFAGNE
;
A
#
# COMPACT_ATOMS: atom_id res chain seq x y z
N MET A 1 9.10 -24.67 -8.61
CA MET A 1 9.65 -23.54 -7.84
C MET A 1 10.03 -22.48 -8.85
N ALA A 2 9.19 -21.47 -9.05
CA ALA A 2 9.50 -20.39 -9.99
C ALA A 2 10.64 -19.54 -9.40
N ALA A 3 11.68 -19.28 -10.19
CA ALA A 3 12.74 -18.38 -9.78
C ALA A 3 12.18 -16.95 -9.72
N ALA A 4 12.48 -16.23 -8.63
CA ALA A 4 12.16 -14.81 -8.55
C ALA A 4 12.84 -14.08 -9.71
N THR A 5 12.05 -13.61 -10.67
CA THR A 5 12.55 -12.95 -11.87
C THR A 5 12.29 -11.46 -11.74
N VAL A 6 13.34 -10.67 -11.85
CA VAL A 6 13.24 -9.20 -11.85
C VAL A 6 12.99 -8.74 -13.28
N THR A 7 11.85 -8.08 -13.50
CA THR A 7 11.45 -7.54 -14.82
C THR A 7 11.20 -6.04 -14.71
N GLY A 8 11.69 -5.27 -15.68
CA GLY A 8 11.50 -3.82 -15.77
C GLY A 8 10.53 -3.43 -16.88
N LEU A 9 9.61 -2.50 -16.59
CA LEU A 9 8.70 -1.89 -17.57
C LEU A 9 9.11 -0.44 -17.80
N ILE A 10 9.62 -0.12 -18.99
CA ILE A 10 10.08 1.22 -19.39
C ILE A 10 9.30 1.75 -20.59
N GLY A 11 9.22 3.08 -20.72
CA GLY A 11 8.50 3.75 -21.82
C GLY A 11 8.25 5.23 -21.53
N ALA A 12 7.87 6.00 -22.55
CA ALA A 12 7.60 7.44 -22.45
C ALA A 12 6.44 7.77 -21.48
N ASN A 13 6.35 9.02 -21.03
CA ASN A 13 5.18 9.49 -20.29
C ASN A 13 3.93 9.37 -21.17
N GLY A 14 2.83 8.85 -20.59
CA GLY A 14 1.61 8.55 -21.35
C GLY A 14 1.58 7.16 -22.02
N SER A 15 2.66 6.38 -21.99
CA SER A 15 2.68 5.03 -22.59
C SER A 15 1.84 3.98 -21.85
N GLY A 16 1.14 4.35 -20.77
CA GLY A 16 0.25 3.46 -20.03
C GLY A 16 0.90 2.63 -18.92
N LYS A 17 2.17 2.86 -18.54
CA LYS A 17 2.85 2.11 -17.45
C LYS A 17 2.05 2.08 -16.14
N SER A 18 1.60 3.24 -15.69
CA SER A 18 0.81 3.35 -14.46
C SER A 18 -0.57 2.71 -14.61
N THR A 19 -1.17 2.78 -15.81
CA THR A 19 -2.43 2.08 -16.13
C THR A 19 -2.27 0.58 -16.06
N PHE A 20 -1.20 0.04 -16.66
CA PHE A 20 -0.86 -1.38 -16.60
C PHE A 20 -0.66 -1.87 -15.17
N MET A 21 0.07 -1.12 -14.33
CA MET A 21 0.22 -1.46 -12.91
C MET A 21 -1.08 -1.35 -12.10
N LYS A 22 -2.05 -0.53 -12.51
CA LYS A 22 -3.39 -0.51 -11.91
C LYS A 22 -4.18 -1.77 -12.28
N ILE A 23 -4.12 -2.19 -13.53
CA ILE A 23 -4.77 -3.42 -13.99
C ILE A 23 -4.18 -4.65 -13.28
N LEU A 24 -2.85 -4.76 -13.24
CA LEU A 24 -2.17 -5.84 -12.52
C LEU A 24 -2.55 -5.88 -11.03
N GLY A 25 -2.63 -4.72 -10.39
CA GLY A 25 -3.01 -4.61 -8.98
C GLY A 25 -4.51 -4.77 -8.70
N GLY A 26 -5.34 -4.95 -9.73
CA GLY A 26 -6.81 -5.03 -9.59
C GLY A 26 -7.51 -3.68 -9.34
N ASP A 27 -6.80 -2.57 -9.41
CA ASP A 27 -7.37 -1.21 -9.25
C ASP A 27 -8.17 -0.76 -10.49
N LEU A 28 -8.01 -1.43 -11.63
CA LEU A 28 -8.65 -1.09 -12.91
C LEU A 28 -8.95 -2.37 -13.71
N GLU A 29 -10.16 -2.50 -14.23
CA GLU A 29 -10.50 -3.63 -15.10
C GLU A 29 -9.85 -3.49 -16.49
N PRO A 30 -9.29 -4.58 -17.06
CA PRO A 30 -8.77 -4.56 -18.41
C PRO A 30 -9.92 -4.41 -19.42
N THR A 31 -9.73 -3.55 -20.42
CA THR A 31 -10.72 -3.39 -21.51
C THR A 31 -10.85 -4.64 -22.37
N LEU A 32 -9.75 -5.37 -22.55
CA LEU A 32 -9.67 -6.62 -23.31
C LEU A 32 -8.60 -7.54 -22.71
N GLY A 33 -8.75 -8.85 -22.92
CA GLY A 33 -7.84 -9.86 -22.39
C GLY A 33 -8.21 -10.31 -20.97
N ASN A 34 -7.31 -11.07 -20.33
CA ASN A 34 -7.52 -11.61 -18.99
C ASN A 34 -6.25 -11.46 -18.15
N VAL A 35 -6.42 -11.15 -16.86
CA VAL A 35 -5.34 -11.12 -15.86
C VAL A 35 -5.68 -12.15 -14.80
N SER A 36 -4.75 -13.07 -14.54
CA SER A 36 -4.93 -14.17 -13.58
C SER A 36 -3.76 -14.16 -12.60
N LEU A 37 -4.08 -14.36 -11.33
CA LEU A 37 -3.10 -14.54 -10.26
C LEU A 37 -3.32 -15.90 -9.65
N ASP A 38 -2.24 -16.58 -9.27
CA ASP A 38 -2.39 -17.85 -8.57
C ASP A 38 -3.04 -17.60 -7.20
N PRO A 39 -3.93 -18.49 -6.71
CA PRO A 39 -4.69 -18.27 -5.48
C PRO A 39 -3.86 -17.99 -4.22
N ASN A 40 -2.59 -18.39 -4.22
CA ASN A 40 -1.67 -18.23 -3.09
C ASN A 40 -0.67 -17.07 -3.30
N GLU A 41 -0.80 -16.29 -4.37
CA GLU A 41 0.05 -15.13 -4.62
C GLU A 41 -0.55 -13.86 -4.05
N ARG A 42 0.32 -12.97 -3.54
CA ARG A 42 -0.05 -11.63 -3.08
C ARG A 42 0.67 -10.59 -3.91
N ILE A 43 -0.07 -9.61 -4.42
CA ILE A 43 0.51 -8.43 -5.06
C ILE A 43 0.74 -7.36 -4.01
N GLY A 44 2.01 -6.96 -3.85
CA GLY A 44 2.39 -5.74 -3.16
C GLY A 44 2.58 -4.61 -4.17
N LYS A 45 1.93 -3.47 -3.97
CA LYS A 45 2.06 -2.29 -4.83
C LYS A 45 2.58 -1.10 -4.02
N LEU A 46 3.70 -0.55 -4.45
CA LEU A 46 4.18 0.73 -3.93
C LEU A 46 3.52 1.87 -4.72
N ARG A 47 2.90 2.81 -4.00
CA ARG A 47 2.31 3.99 -4.64
C ARG A 47 3.42 4.89 -5.17
N GLN A 48 3.21 5.47 -6.35
CA GLN A 48 4.16 6.39 -6.98
C GLN A 48 4.17 7.78 -6.32
N ASP A 49 3.15 8.08 -5.52
CA ASP A 49 3.03 9.36 -4.83
C ASP A 49 3.98 9.45 -3.65
N GLN A 50 5.06 10.21 -3.83
CA GLN A 50 6.08 10.46 -2.81
C GLN A 50 5.64 11.51 -1.78
N PHE A 51 4.60 12.29 -2.09
CA PHE A 51 4.12 13.40 -1.26
C PHE A 51 2.99 13.00 -0.32
N ALA A 52 2.47 11.78 -0.44
CA ALA A 52 1.32 11.29 0.30
C ALA A 52 1.46 11.32 1.84
N PHE A 53 2.66 11.57 2.37
CA PHE A 53 2.95 11.50 3.81
C PHE A 53 3.75 12.69 4.35
N GLU A 54 3.85 13.81 3.64
CA GLU A 54 4.64 14.98 4.10
C GLU A 54 4.11 15.60 5.40
N GLU A 55 2.81 15.45 5.67
CA GLU A 55 2.18 15.98 6.89
C GLU A 55 2.41 15.10 8.13
N PHE A 56 3.08 13.95 7.98
CA PHE A 56 3.26 12.97 9.04
C PHE A 56 4.72 12.77 9.40
N THR A 57 4.98 12.48 10.68
CA THR A 57 6.33 12.12 11.10
C THR A 57 6.74 10.77 10.49
N VAL A 58 8.04 10.52 10.35
CA VAL A 58 8.55 9.23 9.83
C VAL A 58 7.96 8.04 10.63
N LEU A 59 7.85 8.19 11.95
CA LEU A 59 7.26 7.17 12.81
C LEU A 59 5.80 6.91 12.46
N ASP A 60 5.02 7.96 12.25
CA ASP A 60 3.60 7.86 11.89
C ASP A 60 3.42 7.16 10.55
N THR A 61 4.23 7.54 9.55
CA THR A 61 4.20 6.94 8.21
C THR A 61 4.50 5.44 8.24
N VAL A 62 5.43 5.00 9.09
CA VAL A 62 5.72 3.57 9.29
C VAL A 62 4.53 2.86 9.96
N ILE A 63 3.94 3.46 11.01
CA ILE A 63 2.79 2.88 11.72
C ILE A 63 1.56 2.79 10.81
N MET A 64 1.34 3.79 9.93
CA MET A 64 0.26 3.78 8.93
C MET A 64 0.33 2.59 7.98
N GLY A 65 1.50 1.99 7.77
CA GLY A 65 1.65 0.75 7.02
C GLY A 65 0.98 -0.47 7.68
N HIS A 66 0.69 -0.39 8.99
CA HIS A 66 0.02 -1.42 9.76
C HIS A 66 -1.33 -0.91 10.28
N LYS A 67 -2.39 -1.11 9.48
CA LYS A 67 -3.73 -0.56 9.72
C LYS A 67 -4.23 -0.70 11.17
N GLU A 68 -4.11 -1.88 11.78
CA GLU A 68 -4.56 -2.12 13.16
C GLU A 68 -3.82 -1.24 14.18
N LEU A 69 -2.50 -1.04 14.01
CA LEU A 69 -1.71 -0.21 14.91
C LEU A 69 -2.02 1.27 14.72
N TRP A 70 -2.30 1.67 13.48
CA TRP A 70 -2.71 3.03 13.16
C TRP A 70 -4.07 3.38 13.75
N GLU A 71 -5.04 2.46 13.71
CA GLU A 71 -6.36 2.63 14.32
C GLU A 71 -6.26 2.79 15.84
N VAL A 72 -5.49 1.94 16.52
CA VAL A 72 -5.24 2.05 17.97
C VAL A 72 -4.55 3.36 18.34
N LYS A 73 -3.64 3.86 17.49
CA LYS A 73 -2.94 5.14 17.71
C LYS A 73 -3.86 6.35 17.56
N GLN A 74 -4.83 6.30 16.65
CA GLN A 74 -5.79 7.38 16.41
C GLN A 74 -6.91 7.43 17.44
N GLU A 75 -7.12 6.35 18.20
CA GLU A 75 -8.14 6.32 19.24
C GLU A 75 -7.88 7.43 20.27
N PRO A 76 -8.75 8.46 20.35
CA PRO A 76 -8.69 9.42 21.44
C PRO A 76 -8.93 8.60 22.70
N ARG A 77 -8.04 8.67 23.69
CA ARG A 77 -8.32 8.08 25.01
C ARG A 77 -9.04 9.12 25.87
N PRO A 78 -10.39 9.18 25.94
CA PRO A 78 -11.06 10.14 26.80
C PRO A 78 -10.96 9.82 28.30
N HIS A 79 -10.27 8.75 28.74
CA HIS A 79 -10.37 8.29 30.12
C HIS A 79 -9.19 7.49 30.68
N LEU A 80 -7.96 7.64 30.14
CA LEU A 80 -6.79 7.21 30.92
C LEU A 80 -6.46 8.28 31.98
N CYS A 81 -7.42 8.56 32.85
CA CYS A 81 -7.10 8.96 34.20
C CYS A 81 -6.26 7.82 34.77
N PHE A 82 -4.99 8.09 35.03
CA PHE A 82 -4.23 7.31 35.99
C PHE A 82 -4.93 7.45 37.35
N ALA A 83 -6.01 6.70 37.56
CA ALA A 83 -6.47 6.37 38.90
C ALA A 83 -5.35 5.52 39.51
N GLY A 84 -4.81 6.02 40.61
CA GLY A 84 -3.49 5.67 41.11
C GLY A 84 -3.31 4.22 41.53
N ASN A 85 -2.06 3.90 41.83
CA ASN A 85 -1.70 3.72 43.22
C ASN A 85 -0.27 4.20 43.44
N GLU A 86 -0.07 4.60 44.68
CA GLU A 86 1.15 4.94 45.41
C GLU A 86 2.47 4.37 44.87
#